data_AF-A0A1X7TFH8-F1
#
_entry.id   AF-A0A1X7TFH8-F1
#
_cell.length_a   1.000
_cell.length_b   1.000
_cell.length_c   1.000
_cell.angle_alpha   90.00
_cell.angle_beta   90.00
_cell.angle_gamma   90.00
#
_symmetry.space_group_name_H-M   'P 1'
#
loop_
_entity.id
_entity.type
_entity.pdbx_description
1 polymer ?
#
loop_
_entity_poly.entity_id
_entity_poly.type
_entity_poly.pdbx_seq_one_letter_code
_entity_poly.pdbx_strand_id
1 'polypeptide(L)'
;MADKENQLDEEEPQKRRLSLSLKGRRGQKRFAEVSADNLVASKLKPTSKNTERSQTWALNVFRSWIAASETGSGVADSILWEGDPKDVCTLLCQFIKEARQQSGEPYCPKTLLQILSNLQGFALSKNPHAPHFMNHKDPVFMSLHNVLNNESRRLLNEGIGAVKKQARVITVEEEEKLWDTGVMGTHSPLA
;
A
#
# COMPACT_ATOMS: atom_id res chain seq x y z
N MET A 1 44.72 6.66 56.67
CA MET A 1 44.92 5.34 56.06
C MET A 1 43.87 4.40 56.64
N ALA A 2 42.84 4.09 55.87
CA ALA A 2 41.84 3.06 56.15
C ALA A 2 41.06 2.81 54.86
N ASP A 3 41.06 1.55 54.43
CA ASP A 3 40.31 0.97 53.33
C ASP A 3 38.79 1.22 53.43
N LYS A 4 38.14 1.31 52.26
CA LYS A 4 36.86 0.63 51.99
C LYS A 4 36.53 0.67 50.50
N GLU A 5 36.78 -0.48 49.90
CA GLU A 5 36.13 -1.14 48.76
C GLU A 5 34.96 -0.37 48.13
N ASN A 6 35.12 -0.02 46.85
CA ASN A 6 34.01 0.32 45.95
C ASN A 6 33.67 -0.96 45.16
N GLN A 7 32.80 -1.79 45.72
CA GLN A 7 32.20 -2.93 45.02
C GLN A 7 31.23 -2.39 43.96
N LEU A 8 31.59 -2.57 42.69
CA LEU A 8 30.67 -2.43 41.57
C LEU A 8 30.06 -3.80 41.34
N ASP A 9 28.86 -4.02 41.89
CA ASP A 9 28.07 -5.22 41.62
C ASP A 9 27.70 -5.28 40.13
N GLU A 10 28.26 -6.27 39.43
CA GLU A 10 27.81 -6.66 38.09
C GLU A 10 26.46 -7.39 38.21
N GLU A 11 25.35 -6.67 38.01
CA GLU A 11 24.04 -7.31 37.85
C GLU A 11 23.94 -7.98 36.47
N GLU A 12 24.01 -9.32 36.45
CA GLU A 12 23.72 -10.12 35.25
C GLU A 12 22.30 -9.83 34.71
N PRO A 13 22.13 -9.66 33.38
CA PRO A 13 20.81 -9.41 32.81
C PRO A 13 19.92 -10.65 32.93
N GLN A 14 18.88 -10.54 33.76
CA GLN A 14 17.87 -11.58 33.94
C GLN A 14 17.26 -12.02 32.60
N LYS A 15 17.55 -13.27 32.20
CA LYS A 15 16.99 -13.91 31.01
C LYS A 15 15.47 -14.04 31.14
N ARG A 16 14.73 -13.10 30.56
CA ARG A 16 13.26 -13.18 30.45
C ARG A 16 12.88 -14.34 29.53
N ARG A 17 12.52 -15.49 30.09
CA ARG A 17 11.84 -16.55 29.34
C ARG A 17 10.47 -16.05 28.88
N LEU A 18 10.34 -15.73 27.59
CA LEU A 18 9.06 -15.51 26.95
C LEU A 18 8.31 -16.85 26.94
N SER A 19 7.38 -17.04 27.88
CA SER A 19 6.48 -18.18 27.83
C SER A 19 5.44 -17.93 26.73
N LEU A 20 5.56 -18.66 25.62
CA LEU A 20 4.50 -18.78 24.62
C LEU A 20 3.36 -19.60 25.23
N SER A 21 2.55 -18.96 26.06
CA SER A 21 1.26 -19.51 26.45
C SER A 21 0.33 -19.46 25.24
N LEU A 22 0.30 -20.55 24.47
CA LEU A 22 -0.81 -20.85 23.57
C LEU A 22 -2.04 -21.14 24.42
N LYS A 23 -2.63 -20.08 24.97
CA LYS A 23 -3.91 -20.14 25.68
C LYS A 23 -4.92 -20.76 24.70
N GLY A 24 -5.33 -21.99 25.03
CA GLY A 24 -5.91 -22.94 24.10
C GLY A 24 -7.08 -22.38 23.29
N ARG A 25 -6.94 -22.44 21.96
CA ARG A 25 -8.09 -22.44 21.03
C ARG A 25 -8.45 -23.87 20.62
N ARG A 26 -8.32 -24.85 21.52
CA ARG A 26 -8.82 -26.21 21.27
C ARG A 26 -10.34 -26.19 21.49
N GLY A 27 -11.10 -26.08 20.41
CA GLY A 27 -12.58 -26.13 20.43
C GLY A 27 -13.28 -25.01 19.67
N GLN A 28 -12.56 -23.98 19.21
CA GLN A 28 -13.16 -23.00 18.29
C GLN A 28 -13.31 -23.64 16.91
N LYS A 29 -14.56 -23.82 16.45
CA LYS A 29 -14.83 -24.20 15.07
C LYS A 29 -14.14 -23.19 14.15
N ARG A 30 -13.50 -23.70 13.10
CA ARG A 30 -12.79 -22.88 12.08
C ARG A 30 -13.67 -21.75 11.53
N PHE A 31 -14.98 -21.98 11.49
CA PHE A 31 -15.99 -21.01 11.05
C PHE A 31 -17.04 -20.86 12.15
N ALA A 32 -17.20 -19.62 12.64
CA ALA A 32 -18.26 -19.25 13.57
C ALA A 32 -19.50 -18.83 12.78
N GLU A 33 -20.68 -19.13 13.32
CA GLU A 33 -21.94 -18.64 12.77
C GLU A 33 -22.08 -17.14 13.05
N VAL A 34 -22.39 -16.36 12.01
CA VAL A 34 -22.48 -14.90 12.11
C VAL A 34 -23.95 -14.52 12.28
N SER A 35 -24.26 -13.76 13.34
CA SER A 35 -25.62 -13.22 13.56
C SER A 35 -26.05 -12.27 12.43
N ALA A 36 -27.33 -12.30 12.08
CA ALA A 36 -27.92 -11.45 11.04
C ALA A 36 -27.66 -9.96 11.29
N ASP A 37 -27.67 -9.50 12.54
CA ASP A 37 -27.39 -8.11 12.90
C ASP A 37 -25.93 -7.72 12.64
N ASN A 38 -24.99 -8.65 12.87
CA ASN A 38 -23.58 -8.45 12.50
C ASN A 38 -23.40 -8.39 10.99
N LEU A 39 -24.17 -9.16 10.22
CA LEU A 39 -24.15 -9.09 8.76
C LEU A 39 -24.68 -7.74 8.26
N VAL A 40 -25.75 -7.21 8.84
CA VAL A 40 -26.31 -5.89 8.48
C VAL A 40 -25.33 -4.77 8.84
N ALA A 41 -24.75 -4.81 10.04
CA ALA A 41 -23.73 -3.85 10.46
C ALA A 41 -22.48 -3.89 9.57
N SER A 42 -22.11 -5.08 9.07
CA SER A 42 -20.97 -5.26 8.15
C SER A 42 -21.28 -4.87 6.69
N LYS A 43 -22.57 -4.83 6.30
CA LYS A 43 -23.00 -4.37 4.96
C LYS A 43 -22.94 -2.85 4.84
N LEU A 44 -23.19 -2.14 5.93
CA LEU A 44 -22.81 -0.73 6.04
C LEU A 44 -21.28 -0.71 5.95
N LYS A 45 -20.69 0.02 5.00
CA LYS A 45 -19.23 0.14 4.88
C LYS A 45 -18.73 1.20 5.86
N PRO A 46 -18.22 0.89 7.06
CA PRO A 46 -17.33 1.80 7.76
C PRO A 46 -16.02 1.82 6.98
N THR A 47 -15.93 2.73 6.01
CA THR A 47 -14.64 3.05 5.38
C THR A 47 -13.73 3.60 6.48
N SER A 48 -12.49 3.12 6.55
CA SER A 48 -11.57 3.65 7.56
C SER A 48 -11.32 5.14 7.28
N LYS A 49 -11.18 5.97 8.33
CA LYS A 49 -10.82 7.39 8.18
C LYS A 49 -9.56 7.60 7.33
N ASN A 50 -8.62 6.65 7.37
CA ASN A 50 -7.41 6.69 6.55
C ASN A 50 -7.72 6.47 5.07
N THR A 51 -8.63 5.55 4.74
CA THR A 51 -9.09 5.30 3.37
C THR A 51 -9.84 6.52 2.83
N GLU A 52 -10.73 7.13 3.63
CA GLU A 52 -11.44 8.36 3.23
C GLU A 52 -10.48 9.52 2.94
N ARG A 53 -9.45 9.69 3.78
CA ARG A 53 -8.38 10.68 3.54
C ARG A 53 -7.63 10.39 2.26
N SER A 54 -7.29 9.13 2.00
CA SER A 54 -6.58 8.73 0.78
C SER A 54 -7.43 8.93 -0.48
N GLN A 55 -8.74 8.67 -0.40
CA GLN A 55 -9.72 8.95 -1.45
C GLN A 55 -9.85 10.45 -1.72
N THR A 56 -10.01 11.25 -0.66
CA THR A 56 -10.07 12.72 -0.75
C THR A 56 -8.79 13.29 -1.38
N TRP A 57 -7.63 12.78 -1.00
CA TRP A 57 -6.36 13.17 -1.60
C TRP A 57 -6.32 12.88 -3.11
N ALA A 58 -6.68 11.67 -3.54
CA ALA A 58 -6.69 11.30 -4.95
C ALA A 58 -7.67 12.16 -5.77
N LEU A 59 -8.83 12.46 -5.20
CA LEU A 59 -9.83 13.33 -5.80
C LEU A 59 -9.33 14.78 -5.92
N ASN A 60 -8.62 15.29 -4.92
CA ASN A 60 -8.01 16.62 -5.00
C ASN A 60 -6.94 16.67 -6.10
N VAL A 61 -6.11 15.64 -6.24
CA VAL A 61 -5.14 15.55 -7.35
C VAL A 61 -5.84 15.60 -8.71
N PHE A 62 -6.93 14.84 -8.86
CA PHE A 62 -7.72 14.83 -10.07
C PHE A 62 -8.37 16.19 -10.38
N ARG A 63 -8.96 16.85 -9.37
CA ARG A 63 -9.52 18.21 -9.50
C ARG A 63 -8.45 19.25 -9.85
N SER A 64 -7.26 19.16 -9.24
CA SER A 64 -6.13 20.03 -9.58
C SER A 64 -5.69 19.83 -11.02
N TRP A 65 -5.70 18.59 -11.52
CA TRP A 65 -5.42 18.31 -12.93
C TRP A 65 -6.51 18.87 -13.85
N ILE A 66 -7.80 18.67 -13.55
CA ILE A 66 -8.92 19.25 -14.32
C ILE A 66 -8.78 20.78 -14.43
N ALA A 67 -8.43 21.44 -13.32
CA ALA A 67 -8.29 22.89 -13.29
C ALA A 67 -7.06 23.40 -14.06
N ALA A 68 -6.02 22.59 -14.21
CA ALA A 68 -4.76 22.97 -14.86
C ALA A 68 -4.65 22.52 -16.32
N SER A 69 -5.37 21.47 -16.71
CA SER A 69 -5.34 20.90 -18.06
C SER A 69 -6.32 21.63 -18.98
N GLU A 70 -5.86 22.03 -20.17
CA GLU A 70 -6.74 22.55 -21.22
C GLU A 70 -7.78 21.50 -21.64
N THR A 71 -7.41 20.21 -21.59
CA THR A 71 -8.26 19.08 -21.94
C THR A 71 -9.34 18.80 -20.89
N GLY A 72 -9.03 19.03 -19.62
CA GLY A 72 -9.96 18.86 -18.49
C GLY A 72 -10.83 20.08 -18.23
N SER A 73 -10.50 21.24 -18.81
CA SER A 73 -11.20 22.50 -18.59
C SER A 73 -12.69 22.38 -18.93
N GLY A 74 -13.55 22.56 -17.92
CA GLY A 74 -15.01 22.47 -18.04
C GLY A 74 -15.60 21.09 -17.74
N VAL A 75 -14.78 20.07 -17.46
CA VAL A 75 -15.28 18.75 -17.04
C VAL A 75 -15.58 18.76 -15.54
N ALA A 76 -16.80 18.39 -15.17
CA ALA A 76 -17.16 18.18 -13.77
C ALA A 76 -16.53 16.89 -13.24
N ASP A 77 -16.10 16.90 -11.98
CA ASP A 77 -15.59 15.69 -11.32
C ASP A 77 -16.66 14.59 -11.21
N SER A 78 -17.94 14.96 -11.31
CA SER A 78 -19.08 14.05 -11.41
C SER A 78 -19.01 13.05 -12.56
N ILE A 79 -18.22 13.32 -13.60
CA ILE A 79 -18.03 12.39 -14.71
C ILE A 79 -17.56 11.01 -14.23
N LEU A 80 -16.81 10.95 -13.12
CA LEU A 80 -16.29 9.69 -12.58
C LEU A 80 -17.39 8.73 -12.07
N TRP A 81 -18.56 9.23 -11.67
CA TRP A 81 -19.64 8.42 -11.10
C TRP A 81 -20.97 8.51 -11.84
N GLU A 82 -21.14 9.50 -12.73
CA GLU A 82 -22.33 9.70 -13.57
C GLU A 82 -22.04 9.60 -15.08
N GLY A 83 -20.78 9.65 -15.49
CA GLY A 83 -20.39 9.69 -16.90
C GLY A 83 -20.46 8.35 -17.62
N ASP A 84 -20.45 8.41 -18.96
CA ASP A 84 -20.34 7.21 -19.79
C ASP A 84 -18.98 6.53 -19.59
N PRO A 85 -18.93 5.19 -19.49
CA PRO A 85 -17.67 4.47 -19.32
C PRO A 85 -16.58 4.79 -20.35
N LYS A 86 -16.93 5.10 -21.60
CA LYS A 86 -15.94 5.42 -22.65
C LYS A 86 -15.33 6.81 -22.46
N ASP A 87 -16.14 7.78 -22.07
CA ASP A 87 -15.69 9.14 -21.80
C ASP A 87 -14.79 9.17 -20.57
N VAL A 88 -15.19 8.46 -19.51
CA VAL A 88 -14.38 8.25 -18.31
C VAL A 88 -13.06 7.58 -18.66
N CYS A 89 -13.08 6.54 -19.49
CA CYS A 89 -11.86 5.86 -19.91
C CYS A 89 -10.90 6.80 -20.66
N THR A 90 -11.41 7.60 -21.59
CA THR A 90 -10.61 8.54 -22.40
C THR A 90 -9.97 9.60 -21.52
N LEU A 91 -10.76 10.16 -20.60
CA LEU A 91 -10.31 11.17 -19.66
C LEU A 91 -9.26 10.60 -18.68
N LEU A 92 -9.46 9.39 -18.17
CA LEU A 92 -8.47 8.75 -17.29
C LEU A 92 -7.17 8.40 -18.03
N CYS A 93 -7.23 8.05 -19.32
CA CYS A 93 -6.02 7.86 -20.14
C CYS A 93 -5.19 9.15 -20.25
N GLN A 94 -5.86 10.29 -20.48
CA GLN A 94 -5.20 11.60 -20.52
C GLN A 94 -4.63 11.97 -19.16
N PHE A 95 -5.42 11.79 -18.10
CA PHE A 95 -4.98 12.01 -16.72
C PHE A 95 -3.70 11.24 -16.40
N ILE A 96 -3.60 9.95 -16.74
CA ILE A 96 -2.39 9.16 -16.46
C ILE A 96 -1.15 9.71 -17.18
N LYS A 97 -1.31 10.22 -18.40
CA LYS A 97 -0.20 10.79 -19.19
C LYS A 97 0.26 12.14 -18.64
N GLU A 98 -0.68 12.96 -18.18
CA GLU A 98 -0.45 14.34 -17.73
C GLU A 98 -0.20 14.46 -16.22
N ALA A 99 -0.57 13.46 -15.42
CA ALA A 99 -0.47 13.52 -13.97
C ALA A 99 0.99 13.72 -13.52
N ARG A 100 1.23 14.81 -12.78
CA ARG A 100 2.52 15.15 -12.16
C ARG A 100 2.34 15.51 -10.70
N GLN A 101 3.43 15.38 -9.95
CA GLN A 101 3.54 15.85 -8.57
C GLN A 101 3.57 17.38 -8.52
N GLN A 102 3.39 17.96 -7.33
CA GLN A 102 3.52 19.41 -7.14
C GLN A 102 4.91 19.95 -7.50
N SER A 103 5.95 19.11 -7.42
CA SER A 103 7.31 19.44 -7.86
C SER A 103 7.47 19.45 -9.39
N GLY A 104 6.47 19.00 -10.15
CA GLY A 104 6.55 18.80 -11.61
C GLY A 104 7.06 17.42 -12.03
N GLU A 105 7.61 16.64 -11.09
CA GLU A 105 8.10 15.29 -11.35
C GLU A 105 6.94 14.31 -11.64
N PRO A 106 7.17 13.24 -12.43
CA PRO A 106 6.15 12.23 -12.64
C PRO A 106 5.85 11.44 -11.36
N TYR A 107 4.62 10.94 -11.24
CA TYR A 107 4.29 10.01 -10.17
C TYR A 107 4.95 8.65 -10.41
N CYS A 108 5.39 8.01 -9.33
CA CYS A 108 5.80 6.60 -9.38
C CYS A 108 4.64 5.71 -9.87
N PRO A 109 4.90 4.64 -10.63
CA PRO A 109 3.86 3.71 -11.10
C PRO A 109 2.94 3.20 -9.99
N LYS A 110 3.50 2.90 -8.81
CA LYS A 110 2.72 2.47 -7.64
C LYS A 110 1.77 3.55 -7.15
N THR A 111 2.19 4.80 -7.18
CA THR A 111 1.37 5.95 -6.76
C THR A 111 0.25 6.21 -7.76
N LEU A 112 0.51 6.08 -9.07
CA LEU A 112 -0.53 6.20 -10.10
C LEU A 112 -1.64 5.14 -9.91
N LEU A 113 -1.25 3.89 -9.68
CA LEU A 113 -2.20 2.81 -9.36
C LEU A 113 -3.01 3.09 -8.08
N GLN A 114 -2.36 3.65 -7.05
CA GLN A 114 -3.02 4.03 -5.80
C GLN A 114 -4.05 5.14 -6.04
N ILE A 115 -3.71 6.16 -6.85
CA ILE A 115 -4.62 7.24 -7.20
C ILE A 115 -5.86 6.68 -7.90
N LEU A 116 -5.68 5.85 -8.94
CA LEU A 116 -6.80 5.24 -9.66
C LEU A 116 -7.67 4.38 -8.75
N SER A 117 -7.07 3.53 -7.92
CA SER A 117 -7.79 2.68 -6.96
C SER A 117 -8.61 3.52 -5.97
N ASN A 118 -8.05 4.63 -5.51
CA ASN A 118 -8.72 5.55 -4.59
C ASN A 118 -9.86 6.31 -5.29
N LEU A 119 -9.69 6.75 -6.53
CA LEU A 119 -10.75 7.36 -7.33
C LEU A 119 -11.91 6.37 -7.53
N GLN A 120 -11.62 5.10 -7.82
CA GLN A 120 -12.64 4.06 -7.97
C GLN A 120 -13.42 3.88 -6.67
N GLY A 121 -12.71 3.81 -5.55
CA GLY A 121 -13.32 3.71 -4.23
C GLY A 121 -14.23 4.89 -3.91
N PHE A 122 -13.82 6.11 -4.29
CA PHE A 122 -14.64 7.31 -4.12
C PHE A 122 -15.88 7.30 -5.01
N ALA A 123 -15.72 6.97 -6.31
CA ALA A 123 -16.83 6.88 -7.26
C ALA A 123 -17.89 5.88 -6.78
N LEU A 124 -17.47 4.70 -6.32
CA LEU A 124 -18.36 3.68 -5.75
C LEU A 124 -19.00 4.09 -4.42
N SER A 125 -18.35 4.98 -3.66
CA SER A 125 -18.93 5.54 -2.43
C SER A 125 -20.03 6.57 -2.74
N LYS A 126 -20.00 7.22 -3.90
CA LYS A 126 -21.01 8.17 -4.36
C LYS A 126 -22.15 7.49 -5.10
N ASN A 127 -21.82 6.61 -6.03
CA ASN A 127 -22.77 5.84 -6.81
C ASN A 127 -22.35 4.36 -6.85
N PRO A 128 -23.14 3.44 -6.26
CA PRO A 128 -22.87 1.99 -6.34
C PRO A 128 -22.83 1.44 -7.77
N HIS A 129 -23.47 2.12 -8.73
CA HIS A 129 -23.49 1.77 -10.15
C HIS A 129 -22.47 2.54 -11.00
N ALA A 130 -21.52 3.23 -10.36
CA ALA A 130 -20.45 3.93 -11.07
C ALA A 130 -19.62 2.95 -11.94
N PRO A 131 -19.07 3.43 -13.07
CA PRO A 131 -18.21 2.61 -13.92
C PRO A 131 -17.02 2.00 -13.16
N HIS A 132 -16.78 0.70 -13.34
CA HIS A 132 -15.68 0.01 -12.67
C HIS A 132 -14.42 -0.04 -13.53
N PHE A 133 -13.69 1.07 -13.57
CA PHE A 133 -12.51 1.21 -14.42
C PHE A 133 -11.29 0.39 -13.98
N MET A 134 -11.29 -0.20 -12.79
CA MET A 134 -10.24 -1.15 -12.35
C MET A 134 -10.51 -2.61 -12.74
N ASN A 135 -11.62 -2.90 -13.43
CA ASN A 135 -11.97 -4.26 -13.83
C ASN A 135 -11.26 -4.64 -15.13
N HIS A 136 -10.26 -5.51 -15.01
CA HIS A 136 -9.50 -6.01 -16.16
C HIS A 136 -10.33 -6.80 -17.19
N LYS A 137 -11.55 -7.21 -16.85
CA LYS A 137 -12.44 -7.94 -17.76
C LYS A 137 -13.27 -7.02 -18.65
N ASP A 138 -13.40 -5.74 -18.29
CA ASP A 138 -14.23 -4.80 -19.05
C ASP A 138 -13.47 -4.31 -20.29
N PRO A 139 -13.99 -4.56 -21.50
CA PRO A 139 -13.29 -4.21 -22.74
C PRO A 139 -13.12 -2.70 -22.91
N VAL A 140 -14.00 -1.90 -22.31
CA VAL A 140 -13.95 -0.43 -22.35
C VAL A 140 -12.69 0.10 -21.68
N PHE A 141 -12.25 -0.52 -20.57
CA PHE A 141 -11.12 -0.07 -19.76
C PHE A 141 -9.80 -0.78 -20.08
N MET A 142 -9.80 -1.71 -21.05
CA MET A 142 -8.56 -2.34 -21.51
C MET A 142 -7.56 -1.31 -22.07
N SER A 143 -8.06 -0.29 -22.77
CA SER A 143 -7.24 0.82 -23.27
C SER A 143 -6.57 1.58 -22.12
N LEU A 144 -7.32 1.87 -21.06
CA LEU A 144 -6.79 2.51 -19.83
C LEU A 144 -5.68 1.68 -19.20
N HIS A 145 -5.89 0.38 -19.01
CA HIS A 145 -4.89 -0.50 -18.44
C HIS A 145 -3.64 -0.60 -19.32
N ASN A 146 -3.79 -0.62 -20.65
CA ASN A 146 -2.66 -0.61 -21.58
C ASN A 146 -1.87 0.70 -21.49
N VAL A 147 -2.56 1.86 -21.44
CA VAL A 147 -1.91 3.17 -21.24
C VAL A 147 -1.15 3.20 -19.92
N LEU A 148 -1.77 2.75 -18.83
CA LEU A 148 -1.14 2.69 -17.52
C LEU A 148 0.10 1.78 -17.49
N ASN A 149 0.01 0.61 -18.12
CA ASN A 149 1.13 -0.34 -18.20
C ASN A 149 2.29 0.22 -19.03
N ASN A 150 1.98 0.87 -20.15
CA ASN A 150 3.00 1.51 -20.99
C ASN A 150 3.68 2.67 -20.24
N GLU A 151 2.91 3.50 -19.55
CA GLU A 151 3.44 4.57 -18.71
C GLU A 151 4.28 4.03 -17.55
N SER A 152 3.82 2.97 -16.90
CA SER A 152 4.57 2.32 -15.82
C SER A 152 5.91 1.79 -16.32
N ARG A 153 5.95 1.17 -17.50
CA ARG A 153 7.21 0.70 -18.12
C ARG A 153 8.13 1.86 -18.47
N ARG A 154 7.60 2.95 -19.02
CA ARG A 154 8.37 4.17 -19.32
C ARG A 154 9.02 4.73 -18.07
N LEU A 155 8.25 4.93 -17.01
CA LEU A 155 8.74 5.47 -15.74
C LEU A 155 9.78 4.55 -15.07
N LEU A 156 9.58 3.23 -15.15
CA LEU A 156 10.57 2.27 -14.65
C LEU A 156 11.89 2.32 -15.45
N ASN A 157 11.81 2.49 -16.76
CA ASN A 157 13.00 2.65 -17.61
C ASN A 157 13.73 3.98 -17.33
N GLU A 158 13.00 5.03 -16.99
CA GLU A 158 13.55 6.32 -16.53
C GLU A 158 14.13 6.25 -15.10
N GLY A 159 13.99 5.10 -14.42
CA GLY A 159 14.49 4.88 -13.06
C GLY A 159 13.57 5.41 -11.96
N ILE A 160 12.41 5.95 -12.31
CA ILE A 160 11.47 6.57 -11.38
C ILE A 160 10.69 5.48 -10.64
N GLY A 161 10.99 5.32 -9.36
CA GLY A 161 10.39 4.28 -8.51
C GLY A 161 11.06 2.90 -8.62
N ALA A 162 12.15 2.78 -9.37
CA ALA A 162 12.99 1.59 -9.42
C ALA A 162 13.86 1.49 -8.14
N VAL A 163 13.22 1.29 -6.99
CA VAL A 163 13.95 0.99 -5.74
C VAL A 163 14.44 -0.46 -5.83
N LYS A 164 15.63 -0.66 -6.38
CA LYS A 164 16.35 -1.93 -6.20
C LYS A 164 16.70 -2.03 -4.71
N LYS A 165 15.86 -2.70 -3.92
CA LYS A 165 16.26 -3.21 -2.60
C LYS A 165 17.26 -4.34 -2.83
N GLN A 166 18.50 -3.98 -3.18
CA GLN A 166 19.59 -4.92 -3.07
C GLN A 166 19.79 -5.23 -1.59
N ALA A 167 19.86 -6.53 -1.27
CA ALA A 167 20.30 -6.95 0.04
C ALA A 167 21.67 -6.34 0.30
N ARG A 168 21.89 -5.84 1.52
CA ARG A 168 23.20 -5.38 1.94
C ARG A 168 24.16 -6.56 1.81
N VAL A 169 25.25 -6.37 1.07
CA VAL A 169 26.31 -7.38 0.95
C VAL A 169 26.90 -7.57 2.35
N ILE A 170 26.89 -8.82 2.83
CA ILE A 170 27.52 -9.20 4.10
C ILE A 170 29.03 -9.03 3.90
N THR A 171 29.67 -8.21 4.73
CA THR A 171 31.13 -8.07 4.67
C THR A 171 31.80 -9.28 5.31
N VAL A 172 33.06 -9.55 4.96
CA VAL A 172 33.82 -10.69 5.51
C VAL A 172 33.89 -10.64 7.04
N GLU A 173 33.97 -9.45 7.62
CA GLU A 173 33.96 -9.23 9.08
C GLU A 173 32.61 -9.60 9.73
N GLU A 174 31.49 -9.30 9.04
CA GLU A 174 30.16 -9.68 9.50
C GLU A 174 29.92 -11.18 9.35
N GLU A 175 30.48 -11.79 8.30
CA GLU A 175 30.48 -13.24 8.11
C GLU A 175 31.28 -13.95 9.20
N GLU A 176 32.50 -13.50 9.51
CA GLU A 176 33.33 -14.06 10.57
C GLU A 176 32.65 -13.94 11.94
N LYS A 177 32.01 -12.80 12.22
CA LYS A 177 31.19 -12.64 13.43
C LYS A 177 29.99 -13.58 13.50
N LEU A 178 29.39 -13.95 12.36
CA LEU A 178 28.29 -14.92 12.29
C LEU A 178 28.77 -16.36 12.51
N TRP A 179 30.00 -16.67 12.09
CA TRP A 179 30.68 -17.93 12.41
C TRP A 179 31.04 -18.01 13.89
N ASP A 180 31.64 -16.97 14.46
CA ASP A 180 32.07 -16.92 15.87
C ASP A 180 30.90 -16.98 16.85
N THR A 181 29.79 -16.31 16.51
CA THR A 181 28.57 -16.34 17.34
C THR A 181 27.80 -17.65 17.22
N GLY A 182 28.26 -18.59 16.40
CA GLY A 182 27.66 -19.91 16.22
C GLY A 182 26.26 -19.86 15.58
N VAL A 183 25.87 -18.70 15.02
CA VAL A 183 24.61 -18.48 14.30
C VAL A 183 24.64 -19.18 12.94
N MET A 184 25.82 -19.21 12.31
CA MET A 184 26.12 -20.06 11.16
C MET A 184 27.00 -21.23 11.62
N GLY A 185 26.62 -22.44 11.23
CA GLY A 185 27.30 -23.65 11.68
C GLY A 185 26.63 -24.93 11.17
N THR A 186 27.29 -26.07 11.37
CA THR A 186 26.78 -27.40 10.99
C THR A 186 25.96 -28.06 12.10
N HIS A 187 25.87 -27.42 13.27
CA HIS A 187 25.06 -27.85 14.40
C HIS A 187 23.59 -27.48 14.18
N SER A 188 22.71 -28.47 14.35
CA SER A 188 21.26 -28.25 14.28
C SER A 188 20.84 -27.26 15.38
N PRO A 189 19.99 -26.26 15.09
CA PRO A 189 19.44 -25.42 16.14
C PRO A 189 18.66 -26.31 17.10
N LEU A 190 19.07 -26.32 18.36
CA LEU A 190 18.33 -27.02 19.42
C LEU A 190 16.99 -26.32 19.60
N ALA A 191 15.92 -27.08 19.36
CA ALA A 191 14.52 -26.66 19.48
C ALA A 191 14.12 -26.30 20.91
#